data_AF-A0A0R2V561-F1
#
_entry.id   AF-A0A0R2V561-F1
#
_cell.length_a   1.000
_cell.length_b   1.000
_cell.length_c   1.000
_cell.angle_alpha   90.00
_cell.angle_beta   90.00
_cell.angle_gamma   90.00
#
_symmetry.space_group_name_H-M   'P 1'
#
loop_
_entity.id
_entity.type
_entity.pdbx_description
1 polymer ?
#
loop_
_entity_poly.entity_id
_entity_poly.type
_entity_poly.pdbx_seq_one_letter_code
_entity_poly.pdbx_strand_id
1 'polypeptide(L)'
;MLLLALMRRQQKFAQTSLLVMVAAGLSGILANSTGEGAEEAVENLPGFSGSLIHQHEDAAYIGMIVLMIAGGLALLAWLWLQRAKGYRLLPIAIVTIAASGGMMRTGYSGGQIRHSEIRKNDPTVQQPVRVGTEDDD
;
A
#
# COMPACT_ATOMS: atom_id res chain seq x y z
N MET A 1 -2.36 -13.38 -10.59
CA MET A 1 -2.24 -13.61 -12.05
C MET A 1 -0.80 -13.64 -12.55
N LEU A 2 0.08 -12.71 -12.18
CA LEU A 2 1.48 -12.69 -12.63
C LEU A 2 2.26 -13.97 -12.26
N LEU A 3 2.10 -14.48 -11.03
CA LEU A 3 2.66 -15.77 -10.60
C LEU A 3 2.16 -16.96 -11.45
N LEU A 4 0.86 -16.99 -11.76
CA LEU A 4 0.28 -18.01 -12.64
C LEU A 4 0.86 -17.93 -14.05
N ALA A 5 1.13 -16.72 -14.55
CA ALA A 5 1.79 -16.51 -15.84
C ALA A 5 3.23 -17.07 -15.83
N LEU A 6 3.98 -16.88 -14.75
CA LEU A 6 5.33 -17.46 -14.56
C LEU A 6 5.29 -18.99 -14.51
N MET A 7 4.36 -19.56 -13.73
CA MET A 7 4.24 -21.01 -13.55
C MET A 7 3.79 -21.73 -14.84
N ARG A 8 2.78 -21.19 -15.52
CA ARG A 8 2.20 -21.81 -16.73
C ARG A 8 2.85 -21.36 -18.04
N ARG A 9 3.79 -20.41 -17.99
CA ARG A 9 4.45 -19.79 -19.17
C ARG A 9 3.48 -19.29 -20.24
N GLN A 10 2.30 -18.84 -19.81
CA GLN A 10 1.21 -18.42 -20.69
C GLN A 10 1.24 -16.90 -20.92
N GLN A 11 1.37 -16.50 -22.19
CA GLN A 11 1.53 -15.11 -22.60
C GLN A 11 0.33 -14.22 -22.27
N LYS A 12 -0.87 -14.74 -22.45
CA LYS A 12 -2.10 -13.99 -22.20
C LYS A 12 -2.18 -13.55 -20.74
N PHE A 13 -1.92 -14.46 -19.79
CA PHE A 13 -1.91 -14.12 -18.37
C PHE A 13 -0.85 -13.09 -18.00
N ALA A 14 0.33 -13.13 -18.63
CA ALA A 14 1.37 -12.13 -18.43
C ALA A 14 0.88 -10.74 -18.89
N GLN A 15 0.41 -10.62 -20.12
CA GLN A 15 -0.08 -9.35 -20.68
C GLN A 15 -1.21 -8.75 -19.84
N THR A 16 -2.22 -9.55 -19.48
CA THR A 16 -3.33 -9.08 -18.66
C THR A 16 -2.86 -8.64 -17.28
N SER A 17 -1.95 -9.39 -16.65
CA SER A 17 -1.43 -9.01 -15.33
C SER A 17 -0.63 -7.71 -15.34
N LEU A 18 0.12 -7.44 -16.40
CA LEU A 18 0.87 -6.20 -16.55
C LEU A 18 -0.08 -5.01 -16.73
N LEU A 19 -1.12 -5.14 -17.57
CA LEU A 19 -2.13 -4.09 -17.74
C LEU A 19 -2.90 -3.79 -16.45
N VAL A 20 -3.28 -4.84 -15.70
CA VAL A 20 -3.92 -4.67 -14.38
C VAL A 20 -3.01 -3.94 -13.41
N MET A 21 -1.69 -4.20 -13.45
CA MET A 21 -0.72 -3.48 -12.60
C MET A 21 -0.62 -2.00 -12.96
N VAL A 22 -0.64 -1.67 -14.26
CA VAL A 22 -0.68 -0.28 -14.73
C VAL A 22 -1.94 0.42 -14.23
N ALA A 23 -3.10 -0.21 -14.39
CA ALA A 23 -4.36 0.32 -13.91
C ALA A 23 -4.36 0.52 -12.38
N ALA A 24 -3.78 -0.42 -11.63
CA ALA A 24 -3.65 -0.31 -10.18
C ALA A 24 -2.81 0.93 -9.76
N GLY A 25 -1.68 1.19 -10.44
CA GLY A 25 -0.87 2.38 -10.17
C GLY A 25 -1.66 3.68 -10.39
N LEU A 26 -2.41 3.78 -11.49
CA LEU A 26 -3.26 4.94 -11.77
C LEU A 26 -4.38 5.11 -10.74
N SER A 27 -5.02 4.01 -10.34
CA SER A 27 -6.02 4.02 -9.27
C SER A 27 -5.42 4.44 -7.92
N GLY A 28 -4.15 4.11 -7.66
CA GLY A 28 -3.44 4.54 -6.46
C GLY A 28 -3.31 6.06 -6.37
N ILE A 29 -2.99 6.73 -7.47
CA ILE A 29 -2.95 8.21 -7.53
C ILE A 29 -4.32 8.79 -7.19
N LEU A 30 -5.37 8.25 -7.84
CA LEU A 30 -6.73 8.73 -7.61
C LEU A 30 -7.14 8.53 -6.15
N ALA A 31 -6.87 7.36 -5.59
CA ALA A 31 -7.17 7.04 -4.20
C ALA A 31 -6.46 7.99 -3.21
N ASN A 32 -5.17 8.24 -3.41
CA ASN A 32 -4.41 9.17 -2.56
C ASN A 32 -4.97 10.59 -2.64
N SER A 33 -5.25 11.07 -3.86
CA SER A 33 -5.81 12.41 -4.06
C SER A 33 -7.20 12.57 -3.44
N THR A 34 -8.06 11.55 -3.51
CA THR A 34 -9.35 11.58 -2.81
C THR A 34 -9.23 11.37 -1.30
N GLY A 35 -8.09 10.84 -0.83
CA GLY A 35 -7.82 10.54 0.57
C GLY A 35 -7.62 11.80 1.40
N GLU A 36 -6.89 12.80 0.89
CA GLU A 36 -6.66 14.08 1.56
C GLU A 36 -7.99 14.78 1.93
N GLY A 37 -8.92 14.86 0.99
CA GLY A 37 -10.24 15.44 1.25
C GLY A 37 -11.09 14.61 2.22
N ALA A 38 -10.87 13.28 2.28
CA ALA A 38 -11.54 12.42 3.25
C ALA A 38 -10.96 12.60 4.66
N GLU A 39 -9.65 12.82 4.79
CA GLU A 39 -8.98 13.15 6.05
C GLU A 39 -9.49 14.48 6.61
N GLU A 40 -9.48 15.56 5.82
CA GLU A 40 -9.95 16.88 6.25
C GLU A 40 -11.41 16.84 6.74
N ALA A 41 -12.24 16.00 6.10
CA ALA A 41 -13.64 15.83 6.48
C ALA A 41 -13.84 15.11 7.83
N VAL A 42 -12.88 14.30 8.29
CA VAL A 42 -13.04 13.46 9.48
C VAL A 42 -12.06 13.75 10.61
N GLU A 43 -10.96 14.46 10.37
CA GLU A 43 -9.90 14.72 11.36
C GLU A 43 -10.42 15.43 12.63
N ASN A 44 -11.44 16.28 12.46
CA ASN A 44 -12.03 17.07 13.55
C ASN A 44 -13.25 16.39 14.20
N LEU A 45 -13.63 15.19 13.75
CA LEU A 45 -14.80 14.49 14.27
C LEU A 45 -14.47 13.70 15.54
N PRO A 46 -15.37 13.70 16.54
CA PRO A 46 -15.18 12.90 17.75
C PRO A 46 -15.16 11.40 17.42
N GLY A 47 -14.21 10.68 18.00
CA GLY A 47 -14.05 9.23 17.79
C GLY A 47 -13.01 8.85 16.73
N PHE A 48 -12.47 9.83 16.00
CA PHE A 48 -11.32 9.65 15.12
C PHE A 48 -10.03 10.10 15.82
N SER A 49 -8.92 9.44 15.48
CA SER A 49 -7.60 9.75 16.02
C SER A 49 -6.73 10.27 14.89
N GLY A 50 -6.38 11.57 14.95
CA GLY A 50 -5.51 12.19 13.94
C GLY A 50 -4.18 11.47 13.76
N SER A 51 -3.58 10.95 14.85
CA SER A 51 -2.33 10.18 14.76
C SER A 51 -2.49 8.83 14.04
N LEU A 52 -3.68 8.21 14.06
CA LEU A 52 -3.94 6.99 13.29
C LEU A 52 -4.26 7.30 11.83
N ILE A 53 -4.94 8.41 11.57
CA ILE A 53 -5.21 8.88 10.20
C ILE A 53 -3.89 9.22 9.51
N HIS A 54 -3.03 10.02 10.15
CA HIS A 54 -1.73 10.38 9.59
C HIS A 54 -0.82 9.16 9.36
N GLN A 55 -0.82 8.17 10.25
CA GLN A 55 -0.11 6.91 10.01
C GLN A 55 -0.64 6.11 8.81
N HIS A 56 -1.95 6.18 8.56
CA HIS A 56 -2.55 5.60 7.38
C HIS A 56 -2.18 6.36 6.12
N GLU A 57 -2.23 7.69 6.16
CA GLU A 57 -1.81 8.59 5.08
C GLU A 57 -0.34 8.33 4.68
N ASP A 58 0.59 8.31 5.64
CA ASP A 58 2.00 7.99 5.41
C ASP A 58 2.19 6.62 4.75
N ALA A 59 1.48 5.62 5.27
CA ALA A 59 1.54 4.27 4.71
C ALA A 59 0.93 4.22 3.30
N ALA A 60 -0.16 4.93 3.05
CA ALA A 60 -0.81 5.05 1.75
C ALA A 60 0.10 5.72 0.74
N TYR A 61 0.76 6.82 1.13
CA TYR A 61 1.67 7.57 0.27
C TYR A 61 2.88 6.73 -0.14
N ILE A 62 3.55 6.08 0.83
CA ILE A 62 4.67 5.17 0.54
C ILE A 62 4.20 4.00 -0.32
N GLY A 63 3.06 3.39 0.02
CA GLY A 63 2.46 2.29 -0.74
C GLY A 63 2.15 2.68 -2.18
N MET A 64 1.59 3.87 -2.39
CA MET A 64 1.29 4.44 -3.70
C MET A 64 2.57 4.62 -4.52
N ILE A 65 3.65 5.16 -3.95
CA ILE A 65 4.93 5.33 -4.67
C ILE A 65 5.44 3.98 -5.17
N VAL A 66 5.47 2.96 -4.30
CA VAL A 66 5.93 1.61 -4.69
C VAL A 66 5.02 1.02 -5.77
N LEU A 67 3.70 1.20 -5.66
CA LEU A 67 2.74 0.74 -6.66
C LEU A 67 2.89 1.47 -8.00
N MET A 68 3.20 2.77 -7.98
CA MET A 68 3.48 3.57 -9.17
C MET A 68 4.73 3.08 -9.90
N ILE A 69 5.81 2.79 -9.16
CA ILE A 69 7.01 2.18 -9.71
C ILE A 69 6.68 0.81 -10.32
N ALA A 70 5.88 -0.02 -9.62
CA ALA A 70 5.44 -1.31 -10.13
C ALA A 70 4.63 -1.18 -11.43
N GLY A 71 3.69 -0.23 -11.48
CA GLY A 71 2.87 0.08 -12.66
C GLY A 71 3.72 0.57 -13.84
N GLY A 72 4.65 1.50 -13.61
CA GLY A 72 5.57 1.99 -14.63
C GLY A 72 6.45 0.88 -15.22
N LEU A 73 7.04 0.05 -14.36
CA LEU A 73 7.82 -1.12 -14.80
C LEU A 73 6.94 -2.14 -15.55
N ALA A 74 5.69 -2.32 -15.13
CA ALA A 74 4.75 -3.20 -15.81
C ALA A 74 4.40 -2.67 -17.22
N LEU A 75 4.23 -1.36 -17.38
CA LEU A 75 4.00 -0.74 -18.69
C LEU A 75 5.20 -0.95 -19.62
N LEU A 76 6.41 -0.68 -19.14
CA LEU A 76 7.64 -0.90 -19.91
C LEU A 76 7.78 -2.36 -20.33
N ALA A 77 7.53 -3.29 -19.41
CA ALA A 77 7.57 -4.71 -19.69
C ALA A 77 6.52 -5.15 -20.70
N TRP A 78 5.32 -4.58 -20.62
CA TRP A 78 4.24 -4.87 -21.57
C TRP A 78 4.61 -4.41 -22.99
N LEU A 79 5.19 -3.21 -23.13
CA LEU A 79 5.69 -2.71 -24.42
C LEU A 79 6.83 -3.58 -24.98
N TRP A 80 7.74 -4.03 -24.11
CA TRP A 80 8.85 -4.93 -24.50
C TRP A 80 8.35 -6.29 -24.98
N LEU A 81 7.34 -6.84 -24.31
CA LEU A 81 6.74 -8.13 -24.64
C LEU A 81 6.11 -8.16 -26.04
N GLN A 82 5.74 -7.00 -26.58
CA GLN A 82 5.24 -6.89 -27.95
C GLN A 82 6.34 -6.97 -29.02
N ARG A 83 7.60 -6.65 -28.67
CA ARG A 83 8.71 -6.53 -29.63
C ARG A 83 9.76 -7.63 -29.52
N ALA A 84 9.95 -8.22 -28.34
CA ALA A 84 11.01 -9.20 -28.09
C ALA A 84 10.45 -10.60 -27.75
N LYS A 85 11.09 -11.65 -28.30
CA LYS A 85 10.85 -13.05 -27.94
C LYS A 85 11.63 -13.40 -26.66
N GLY A 86 11.24 -12.84 -25.52
CA GLY A 86 11.93 -13.11 -24.25
C GLY A 86 11.13 -12.71 -23.01
N TYR A 87 11.01 -13.64 -22.05
CA TYR A 87 10.22 -13.47 -20.83
C TYR A 87 11.10 -13.26 -19.60
N ARG A 88 11.30 -12.00 -19.19
CA ARG A 88 11.95 -11.65 -17.92
C ARG A 88 10.96 -10.97 -16.98
N LEU A 89 9.96 -11.73 -16.52
CA LEU A 89 8.93 -11.25 -15.59
C LEU A 89 9.36 -11.33 -14.11
N LEU A 90 10.46 -12.01 -13.80
CA LEU A 90 10.96 -12.18 -12.43
C LEU A 90 11.20 -10.85 -11.68
N PRO A 91 11.91 -9.84 -12.23
CA PRO A 91 12.08 -8.57 -11.53
C PRO A 91 10.75 -7.87 -11.25
N ILE A 92 9.79 -7.96 -12.19
CA ILE A 92 8.46 -7.36 -12.03
C ILE A 92 7.68 -8.07 -10.93
N ALA A 93 7.83 -9.40 -10.82
CA ALA A 93 7.19 -10.17 -9.75
C ALA A 93 7.72 -9.76 -8.37
N ILE A 94 9.02 -9.51 -8.23
CA ILE A 94 9.62 -9.03 -6.96
C ILE A 94 9.03 -7.66 -6.58
N VAL A 95 9.01 -6.72 -7.53
CA VAL A 95 8.43 -5.38 -7.29
C VAL A 95 6.93 -5.46 -6.98
N THR A 96 6.21 -6.37 -7.63
CA THR A 96 4.78 -6.63 -7.35
C THR A 96 4.56 -7.11 -5.91
N ILE A 97 5.43 -7.98 -5.41
CA ILE A 97 5.37 -8.46 -4.02
C ILE A 97 5.62 -7.31 -3.06
N ALA A 98 6.63 -6.46 -3.33
CA ALA A 98 6.91 -5.29 -2.51
C ALA A 98 5.71 -4.31 -2.49
N ALA A 99 5.11 -4.03 -3.65
CA ALA A 99 3.91 -3.20 -3.76
C ALA A 99 2.72 -3.80 -2.97
N SER A 100 2.55 -5.12 -3.04
CA SER A 100 1.51 -5.83 -2.27
C SER A 100 1.73 -5.71 -0.77
N GLY A 101 2.99 -5.78 -0.30
CA GLY A 101 3.34 -5.55 1.10
C GLY A 101 3.07 -4.11 1.56
N GLY A 102 3.38 -3.13 0.71
CA GLY A 102 3.02 -1.72 0.97
C GLY A 102 1.51 -1.53 1.14
N MET A 103 0.72 -2.05 0.19
CA MET A 103 -0.74 -2.01 0.24
C MET A 103 -1.32 -2.74 1.46
N MET A 104 -0.71 -3.85 1.86
CA MET A 104 -1.08 -4.57 3.09
C MET A 104 -0.88 -3.69 4.32
N ARG A 105 0.24 -2.95 4.40
CA ARG A 105 0.48 -2.00 5.50
C ARG A 105 -0.55 -0.87 5.51
N THR A 106 -0.86 -0.30 4.35
CA THR A 106 -1.91 0.73 4.21
C THR A 106 -3.27 0.21 4.68
N GLY A 107 -3.64 -1.01 4.29
CA GLY A 107 -4.89 -1.64 4.74
C GLY A 107 -4.90 -1.91 6.25
N TYR A 108 -3.77 -2.34 6.82
CA TYR A 108 -3.63 -2.59 8.25
C TYR A 108 -3.79 -1.31 9.08
N SER A 109 -3.11 -0.22 8.71
CA SER A 109 -3.28 1.08 9.38
C SER A 109 -4.69 1.65 9.19
N GLY A 110 -5.30 1.47 8.01
CA GLY A 110 -6.68 1.88 7.76
C GLY A 110 -7.69 1.15 8.65
N GLY A 111 -7.50 -0.16 8.85
CA GLY A 111 -8.31 -0.94 9.80
C GLY A 111 -8.25 -0.39 11.22
N GLN A 112 -7.06 0.03 11.67
CA GLN A 112 -6.88 0.60 13.00
C GLN A 112 -7.64 1.92 13.20
N ILE A 113 -7.96 2.70 12.16
CA ILE A 113 -8.71 3.97 12.30
C ILE A 113 -10.09 3.71 12.92
N ARG A 114 -10.79 2.64 12.52
CA ARG A 114 -12.17 2.36 12.97
C ARG A 114 -12.27 1.19 13.95
N HIS A 115 -11.37 0.22 13.88
CA HIS A 115 -11.43 -0.99 14.68
C HIS A 115 -10.52 -0.89 15.91
N SER A 116 -11.09 -0.50 17.04
CA SER A 116 -10.38 -0.48 18.33
C SER A 116 -9.92 -1.87 18.80
N GLU A 117 -10.57 -2.94 18.31
CA GLU A 117 -10.20 -4.33 18.57
C GLU A 117 -8.83 -4.71 18.01
N ILE A 118 -8.38 -4.09 16.92
CA ILE A 118 -7.05 -4.34 16.34
C ILE A 118 -5.95 -3.70 17.22
N ARG A 119 -6.29 -2.60 17.91
CA ARG A 119 -5.36 -1.85 18.78
C ARG A 119 -5.05 -2.58 20.09
N LYS A 120 -5.98 -3.41 20.59
CA LYS A 120 -5.84 -4.13 21.88
C LYS A 120 -4.69 -5.14 21.88
N ASN A 121 -4.23 -5.58 20.72
CA ASN A 121 -3.15 -6.56 20.58
C ASN A 121 -1.78 -5.93 20.27
N ASP A 122 -1.66 -4.60 20.34
CA ASP A 122 -0.38 -3.92 20.11
C ASP A 122 0.35 -3.68 21.45
N PRO A 123 1.43 -4.43 21.75
CA PRO A 123 2.16 -4.31 23.02
C PRO A 123 2.83 -2.93 23.21
N THR A 124 2.92 -2.13 22.14
CA THR A 124 3.44 -0.75 22.20
C THR A 124 2.46 0.25 22.81
N VAL A 125 1.16 -0.08 22.86
CA VAL A 125 0.10 0.78 23.43
C VAL A 125 -0.12 0.52 24.93
N GLN A 126 0.50 -0.53 25.49
CA GLN A 126 0.41 -0.91 26.90
C GLN A 126 1.49 -0.31 27.80
N GLN A 127 2.27 0.68 27.37
CA GLN A 127 3.08 1.43 28.33
C GLN A 127 2.19 2.42 29.08
N PRO A 128 2.00 2.27 30.41
CA PRO A 128 1.39 3.32 31.19
C PRO A 128 2.26 4.56 31.04
N VAL A 129 1.63 5.70 30.71
CA VAL A 129 2.26 7.02 30.81
C VAL A 129 2.87 7.09 32.21
N ARG A 130 4.19 7.06 32.31
CA ARG A 130 4.87 7.44 33.55
C ARG A 130 4.61 8.93 33.70
N VAL A 131 3.58 9.26 34.48
CA VAL A 131 3.45 10.59 35.09
C VAL A 131 4.75 10.77 35.86
N GLY A 132 5.63 11.62 35.34
CA GLY A 132 6.81 12.05 36.08
C GLY A 132 6.30 12.71 37.35
N THR A 133 6.55 12.09 38.48
CA THR A 133 6.61 12.83 39.74
C THR A 133 7.82 13.74 39.60
N GLU A 134 7.56 15.03 39.38
CA GLU A 134 8.48 16.09 39.78
C GLU A 134 8.71 15.91 41.28
N ASP A 135 9.84 15.29 41.62
CA ASP A 135 10.39 15.40 42.96
C ASP A 135 11.01 16.80 43.05
N ASP A 136 10.25 17.73 43.65
CA ASP A 136 10.78 18.89 44.32
C ASP A 136 11.69 18.40 45.47
N ASP A 137 13.00 18.65 45.37
CA ASP A 137 13.94 18.94 46.48
C ASP A 137 15.31 19.41 45.95
#